data_AF-A0A1B8J8G1-F1
#
_entry.id   AF-A0A1B8J8G1-F1
#
_cell.length_a   1.000
_cell.length_b   1.000
_cell.length_c   1.000
_cell.angle_alpha   90.00
_cell.angle_beta   90.00
_cell.angle_gamma   90.00
#
_symmetry.space_group_name_H-M   'P 1'
#
loop_
_entity.id
_entity.type
_entity.pdbx_description
1 polymer ?
#
loop_
_entity_poly.entity_id
_entity_poly.type
_entity_poly.pdbx_seq_one_letter_code
_entity_poly.pdbx_strand_id
1 'polypeptide(L)'
;MQKNYDKYNGKYQNLDFAYLVEFSTLDMHLRRFILELSLDIEHLLKVYLNAHFCNNKNEDGYSIVKDFLAQNTEIEKQISNKSRGVSFVKNLLARYGTDLALWNLIEVLSYGDFLKFYKFYFEKYPNKENLYPLAYRVRKLRNATAHNNCILNTLKIPYDSNFTSNKMLQSHLVKIKNISKTARSKIDKNPALHDFSASILLFMRLCNSHGMKKTKRKELLCLFERFERNKNFFIKNNFLVSQFVAFKQIAFFIMFNKL
;
A
#
# COMPACT_ATOMS: atom_id res chain seq x y z
N MET A 1 -13.28 12.87 -10.61
CA MET A 1 -12.84 13.97 -9.72
C MET A 1 -13.99 14.88 -9.26
N GLN A 2 -15.01 15.13 -10.09
CA GLN A 2 -16.16 15.97 -9.75
C GLN A 2 -16.98 15.49 -8.53
N LYS A 3 -16.89 14.20 -8.17
CA LYS A 3 -17.57 13.60 -7.01
C LYS A 3 -17.19 14.23 -5.66
N ASN A 4 -16.07 14.97 -5.61
CA ASN A 4 -15.62 15.68 -4.42
C ASN A 4 -16.23 17.07 -4.25
N TYR A 5 -17.07 17.52 -5.18
CA TYR A 5 -17.71 18.83 -5.16
C TYR A 5 -19.20 18.68 -4.89
N ASP A 6 -19.76 19.63 -4.15
CA ASP A 6 -21.20 19.71 -3.91
C ASP A 6 -21.93 20.15 -5.18
N LYS A 7 -23.16 19.64 -5.32
CA LYS A 7 -24.10 20.07 -6.36
C LYS A 7 -25.22 20.85 -5.71
N TYR A 8 -25.59 21.97 -6.31
CA TYR A 8 -26.80 22.71 -6.00
C TYR A 8 -27.54 22.97 -7.31
N ASN A 9 -28.82 22.60 -7.37
CA ASN A 9 -29.66 22.67 -8.58
C ASN A 9 -28.98 22.08 -9.83
N GLY A 10 -28.35 20.92 -9.68
CA GLY A 10 -27.67 20.21 -10.79
C GLY A 10 -26.32 20.79 -11.20
N LYS A 11 -25.92 21.98 -10.71
CA LYS A 11 -24.63 22.61 -11.00
C LYS A 11 -23.63 22.39 -9.87
N TYR A 12 -22.38 22.12 -10.22
CA TYR A 12 -21.29 21.99 -9.26
C TYR A 12 -20.92 23.36 -8.68
N GLN A 13 -20.76 23.42 -7.36
CA GLN A 13 -20.36 24.63 -6.65
C GLN A 13 -18.85 24.74 -6.56
N ASN A 14 -18.31 25.96 -6.76
CA ASN A 14 -16.87 26.26 -6.68
C ASN A 14 -15.98 25.35 -7.54
N LEU A 15 -16.47 24.98 -8.73
CA LEU A 15 -15.77 24.07 -9.63
C LEU A 15 -15.50 24.75 -10.98
N ASP A 16 -14.23 24.92 -11.30
CA ASP A 16 -13.73 25.25 -12.64
C ASP A 16 -13.14 23.99 -13.30
N PHE A 17 -13.19 23.93 -14.63
CA PHE A 17 -12.48 22.89 -15.39
C PHE A 17 -10.98 22.87 -15.06
N ALA A 18 -10.33 24.02 -14.90
CA ALA A 18 -8.92 24.11 -14.50
C ALA A 18 -8.64 23.35 -13.19
N TYR A 19 -9.59 23.34 -12.25
CA TYR A 19 -9.44 22.64 -10.97
C TYR A 19 -9.52 21.13 -11.15
N LEU A 20 -10.32 20.63 -12.11
CA LEU A 20 -10.37 19.21 -12.44
C LEU A 20 -9.07 18.72 -13.09
N VAL A 21 -8.47 19.53 -13.97
CA VAL A 21 -7.17 19.23 -14.59
C VAL A 21 -6.07 19.17 -13.52
N GLU A 22 -6.03 20.16 -12.64
CA GLU A 22 -5.08 20.17 -11.53
C GLU A 22 -5.27 18.95 -10.61
N PHE A 23 -6.51 18.63 -10.24
CA PHE A 23 -6.81 17.50 -9.37
C PHE A 23 -6.46 16.14 -10.01
N SER A 24 -6.66 16.00 -11.33
CA SER A 24 -6.20 14.84 -12.09
C SER A 24 -4.67 14.72 -12.09
N THR A 25 -3.97 15.85 -12.20
CA THR A 25 -2.51 15.91 -12.14
C THR A 25 -1.99 15.49 -10.76
N LEU A 26 -2.59 16.01 -9.68
CA LEU A 26 -2.25 15.60 -8.30
C LEU A 26 -2.46 14.10 -8.07
N ASP A 27 -3.58 13.56 -8.57
CA ASP A 27 -3.87 12.13 -8.48
C ASP A 27 -2.85 11.28 -9.23
N MET A 28 -2.43 11.70 -10.43
CA MET A 28 -1.35 11.02 -11.17
C MET A 28 -0.05 10.96 -10.34
N HIS A 29 0.39 12.08 -9.75
CA HIS A 29 1.59 12.09 -8.91
C HIS A 29 1.44 11.19 -7.69
N LEU A 30 0.28 11.22 -7.04
CA LEU A 30 -0.01 10.34 -5.90
C LEU A 30 0.05 8.87 -6.31
N ARG A 31 -0.55 8.49 -7.44
CA ARG A 31 -0.56 7.10 -7.93
C ARG A 31 0.84 6.60 -8.26
N ARG A 32 1.70 7.43 -8.86
CA ARG A 32 3.10 7.08 -9.12
C ARG A 32 3.86 6.79 -7.83
N PHE A 33 3.76 7.69 -6.85
CA PHE A 33 4.40 7.50 -5.54
C PHE A 33 3.90 6.24 -4.83
N ILE A 34 2.59 5.99 -4.82
CA ILE A 34 1.99 4.80 -4.20
C ILE A 34 2.48 3.53 -4.89
N LEU A 35 2.54 3.52 -6.23
CA LEU A 35 3.00 2.35 -6.99
C LEU A 35 4.45 2.02 -6.62
N GLU A 36 5.35 3.00 -6.68
CA GLU A 36 6.76 2.83 -6.30
C GLU A 36 6.90 2.37 -4.84
N LEU A 37 6.21 3.02 -3.91
CA LEU A 37 6.19 2.61 -2.50
C LEU A 37 5.69 1.17 -2.32
N SER A 38 4.69 0.73 -3.09
CA SER A 38 4.15 -0.62 -2.99
C SER A 38 5.13 -1.68 -3.50
N LEU A 39 5.95 -1.35 -4.51
CA LEU A 39 7.02 -2.23 -5.00
C LEU A 39 8.13 -2.37 -3.95
N ASP A 40 8.52 -1.26 -3.32
CA ASP A 40 9.49 -1.28 -2.22
C ASP A 40 8.99 -2.14 -1.05
N ILE A 41 7.72 -1.97 -0.66
CA ILE A 41 7.11 -2.76 0.41
C ILE A 41 7.02 -4.25 0.04
N GLU A 42 6.66 -4.57 -1.20
CA GLU A 42 6.61 -5.95 -1.69
C GLU A 42 7.98 -6.61 -1.55
N HIS A 43 9.04 -5.96 -2.00
CA HIS A 43 10.41 -6.44 -1.84
C HIS A 43 10.78 -6.61 -0.35
N LEU A 44 10.51 -5.59 0.47
CA LEU A 44 10.83 -5.63 1.90
C LEU A 44 10.07 -6.73 2.66
N LEU A 45 8.82 -7.01 2.31
CA LEU A 45 8.05 -8.13 2.89
C LEU A 45 8.66 -9.48 2.52
N LYS A 46 9.12 -9.65 1.28
CA LYS A 46 9.80 -10.88 0.83
C LYS A 46 11.10 -11.09 1.61
N VAL A 47 11.91 -10.03 1.76
CA VAL A 47 13.14 -10.07 2.56
C VAL A 47 12.83 -10.39 4.03
N TYR A 48 11.78 -9.79 4.59
CA TYR A 48 11.36 -10.04 5.97
C TYR A 48 10.93 -11.51 6.18
N LEU A 49 10.14 -12.06 5.27
CA LEU A 49 9.74 -13.46 5.30
C LEU A 49 10.94 -14.40 5.19
N ASN A 50 11.84 -14.14 4.23
CA ASN A 50 13.07 -14.93 4.06
C ASN A 50 13.95 -14.88 5.31
N ALA A 51 14.14 -13.71 5.92
CA ALA A 51 14.93 -13.58 7.14
C ALA A 51 14.31 -14.36 8.30
N HIS A 52 12.98 -14.36 8.44
CA HIS A 52 12.31 -15.18 9.44
C HIS A 52 12.50 -16.68 9.15
N PHE A 53 12.34 -17.09 7.89
CA PHE A 53 12.57 -18.46 7.45
C PHE A 53 14.00 -18.93 7.73
N CYS A 54 15.04 -18.18 7.36
CA CYS A 54 16.43 -18.57 7.57
C CYS A 54 16.78 -18.79 9.06
N ASN A 55 16.03 -18.18 9.98
CA ASN A 55 16.21 -18.35 11.41
C ASN A 55 15.30 -19.44 12.01
N ASN A 56 14.42 -20.05 11.22
CA ASN A 56 13.51 -21.10 11.64
C ASN A 56 14.11 -22.49 11.42
N LYS A 57 14.54 -23.15 12.50
CA LYS A 57 15.12 -24.51 12.44
C LYS A 57 14.10 -25.62 12.13
N ASN A 58 12.80 -25.31 12.16
CA ASN A 58 11.71 -26.29 12.02
C ASN A 58 11.07 -26.27 10.62
N GLU A 59 11.70 -25.64 9.64
CA GLU A 59 11.19 -25.53 8.27
C GLU A 59 12.34 -25.64 7.28
N ASP A 60 12.19 -26.48 6.27
CA ASP A 60 13.19 -26.73 5.22
C ASP A 60 12.99 -25.82 3.99
N GLY A 61 11.84 -25.15 3.90
CA GLY A 61 11.48 -24.24 2.82
C GLY A 61 10.77 -24.94 1.65
N TYR A 62 10.70 -26.26 1.61
CA TYR A 62 9.99 -27.06 0.61
C TYR A 62 8.67 -27.60 1.16
N SER A 63 8.68 -28.05 2.41
CA SER A 63 7.53 -28.62 3.12
C SER A 63 6.39 -27.60 3.20
N ILE A 64 6.66 -26.37 3.65
CA ILE A 64 5.64 -25.30 3.64
C ILE A 64 5.10 -24.98 2.25
N VAL A 65 5.94 -25.03 1.21
CA VAL A 65 5.51 -24.73 -0.17
C VAL A 65 4.57 -25.82 -0.66
N LYS A 66 4.91 -27.08 -0.42
CA LYS A 66 4.06 -28.22 -0.75
C LYS A 66 2.71 -28.15 -0.04
N ASP A 67 2.71 -27.88 1.27
CA ASP A 67 1.49 -27.71 2.06
C ASP A 67 0.61 -26.58 1.51
N PHE A 68 1.23 -25.44 1.16
CA PHE A 68 0.53 -24.28 0.63
C PHE A 68 -0.10 -24.54 -0.74
N LEU A 69 0.65 -25.12 -1.68
CA LEU A 69 0.18 -25.37 -3.04
C LEU A 69 -0.92 -26.45 -3.06
N ALA A 70 -0.81 -27.48 -2.21
CA ALA A 70 -1.85 -28.49 -2.05
C ALA A 70 -3.20 -27.87 -1.61
N GLN A 71 -3.17 -26.82 -0.79
CA GLN A 71 -4.36 -26.08 -0.37
C GLN A 71 -4.81 -25.01 -1.37
N ASN A 72 -3.98 -24.67 -2.36
CA ASN A 72 -4.21 -23.57 -3.31
C ASN A 72 -3.91 -24.01 -4.75
N THR A 73 -4.58 -25.05 -5.22
CA THR A 73 -4.36 -25.67 -6.55
C THR A 73 -4.49 -24.68 -7.72
N GLU A 74 -5.27 -23.60 -7.57
CA GLU A 74 -5.35 -22.54 -8.57
C GLU A 74 -4.04 -21.74 -8.72
N ILE A 75 -3.34 -21.49 -7.61
CA ILE A 75 -2.02 -20.84 -7.64
C ILE A 75 -1.00 -21.76 -8.32
N GLU A 76 -1.05 -23.06 -8.03
CA GLU A 76 -0.20 -24.06 -8.67
C GLU A 76 -0.41 -24.11 -10.19
N LYS A 77 -1.67 -24.07 -10.65
CA LYS A 77 -2.01 -23.97 -12.08
C LYS A 77 -1.46 -22.69 -12.70
N GLN A 78 -1.56 -21.56 -12.02
CA GLN A 78 -1.02 -20.28 -12.51
C GLN A 78 0.51 -20.31 -12.63
N ILE A 79 1.21 -20.94 -11.68
CA ILE A 79 2.66 -21.17 -11.75
C ILE A 79 3.00 -22.04 -12.96
N SER A 80 2.27 -23.15 -13.15
CA SER A 80 2.44 -24.04 -14.29
C SER A 80 2.17 -23.36 -15.64
N ASN A 81 1.24 -22.41 -15.69
CA ASN A 81 0.99 -21.62 -16.90
C ASN A 81 2.13 -20.65 -17.19
N LYS A 82 2.75 -20.05 -16.16
CA LYS A 82 3.94 -19.18 -16.31
C LYS A 82 5.17 -19.93 -16.81
N SER A 83 5.32 -21.22 -16.50
CA SER A 83 6.46 -22.02 -17.00
C SER A 83 6.32 -22.35 -18.49
N ARG A 84 5.08 -22.50 -18.99
CA ARG A 84 4.79 -22.82 -20.40
C ARG A 84 4.67 -21.57 -21.29
N GLY A 85 4.20 -20.46 -20.74
CA GLY A 85 3.93 -19.22 -21.47
C GLY A 85 5.11 -18.25 -21.57
N VAL A 86 4.80 -17.02 -22.01
CA VAL A 86 5.74 -15.88 -21.97
C VAL A 86 5.71 -15.27 -20.58
N SER A 87 6.80 -15.41 -19.83
CA SER A 87 6.88 -14.92 -18.45
C SER A 87 8.31 -14.57 -18.07
N PHE A 88 8.48 -13.50 -17.29
CA PHE A 88 9.78 -13.11 -16.73
C PHE A 88 10.38 -14.17 -15.79
N VAL A 89 9.55 -15.05 -15.22
CA VAL A 89 10.00 -16.12 -14.31
C VAL A 89 10.17 -17.48 -14.99
N LYS A 90 10.00 -17.54 -16.33
CA LYS A 90 10.06 -18.80 -17.08
C LYS A 90 11.36 -19.55 -16.86
N ASN A 91 12.51 -18.87 -16.89
CA ASN A 91 13.82 -19.51 -16.75
C ASN A 91 14.03 -20.08 -15.34
N LEU A 92 13.53 -19.40 -14.31
CA LEU A 92 13.55 -19.91 -12.94
C LEU A 92 12.69 -21.18 -12.84
N LEU A 93 11.49 -21.16 -13.41
CA LEU A 93 10.59 -22.32 -13.43
C LEU A 93 11.12 -23.48 -14.29
N ALA A 94 11.85 -23.20 -15.37
CA ALA A 94 12.47 -24.23 -16.19
C ALA A 94 13.57 -25.00 -15.44
N ARG A 95 14.25 -24.34 -14.49
CA ARG A 95 15.32 -24.95 -13.68
C ARG A 95 14.78 -25.80 -12.53
N TYR A 96 13.75 -25.32 -11.83
CA TYR A 96 13.26 -25.95 -10.61
C TYR A 96 11.96 -26.75 -10.79
N GLY A 97 11.26 -26.57 -11.90
CA GLY A 97 9.99 -27.25 -12.15
C GLY A 97 8.95 -26.95 -11.06
N THR A 98 8.36 -28.01 -10.51
CA THR A 98 7.39 -27.95 -9.40
C THR A 98 8.04 -28.02 -8.02
N ASP A 99 9.35 -28.27 -7.92
CA ASP A 99 10.07 -28.42 -6.66
C ASP A 99 10.62 -27.06 -6.18
N LEU A 100 9.71 -26.12 -5.93
CA LEU A 100 10.06 -24.76 -5.53
C LEU A 100 10.30 -24.69 -4.03
N ALA A 101 11.50 -24.30 -3.64
CA ALA A 101 11.76 -23.77 -2.31
C ALA A 101 11.03 -22.44 -2.08
N LEU A 102 10.85 -22.05 -0.81
CA LEU A 102 10.18 -20.83 -0.39
C LEU A 102 10.72 -19.58 -1.11
N TRP A 103 12.04 -19.41 -1.15
CA TRP A 103 12.67 -18.25 -1.79
C TRP A 103 12.49 -18.24 -3.32
N ASN A 104 12.27 -19.40 -3.94
CA ASN A 104 11.90 -19.48 -5.36
C ASN A 104 10.42 -19.11 -5.53
N LEU A 105 9.55 -19.64 -4.67
CA LEU A 105 8.11 -19.42 -4.74
C LEU A 105 7.77 -17.92 -4.67
N ILE A 106 8.33 -17.19 -3.71
CA ILE A 106 8.01 -15.77 -3.51
C ILE A 106 8.41 -14.88 -4.70
N GLU A 107 9.35 -15.30 -5.53
CA GLU A 107 9.71 -14.60 -6.78
C GLU A 107 8.71 -14.86 -7.92
N VAL A 108 8.02 -15.99 -7.87
CA VAL A 108 7.05 -16.41 -8.89
C VAL A 108 5.65 -15.88 -8.59
N LEU A 109 5.28 -15.76 -7.32
CA LEU A 109 3.94 -15.34 -6.91
C LEU A 109 3.63 -13.91 -7.33
N SER A 110 2.36 -13.66 -7.68
CA SER A 110 1.84 -12.30 -7.73
C SER A 110 1.83 -11.70 -6.32
N TYR A 111 1.79 -10.37 -6.17
CA TYR A 111 1.70 -9.77 -4.83
C TYR A 111 0.49 -10.28 -4.02
N GLY A 112 -0.65 -10.50 -4.69
CA GLY A 112 -1.85 -11.02 -4.04
C GLY A 112 -1.64 -12.43 -3.48
N ASP A 113 -1.03 -13.31 -4.28
CA ASP A 113 -0.76 -14.70 -3.88
C ASP A 113 0.39 -14.80 -2.89
N PHE A 114 1.39 -13.93 -3.03
CA PHE A 114 2.45 -13.75 -2.04
C PHE A 114 1.87 -13.40 -0.67
N LEU A 115 0.89 -12.49 -0.58
CA LEU A 115 0.26 -12.17 0.71
C LEU A 115 -0.55 -13.34 1.30
N LYS A 116 -1.14 -14.20 0.46
CA LYS A 116 -1.77 -15.44 0.93
C LYS A 116 -0.73 -16.38 1.54
N PHE A 117 0.39 -16.57 0.83
CA PHE A 117 1.49 -17.39 1.31
C PHE A 117 2.15 -16.82 2.57
N TYR A 118 2.37 -15.51 2.62
CA TYR A 118 2.86 -14.78 3.80
C TYR A 118 1.98 -15.05 5.02
N LYS A 119 0.66 -14.94 4.85
CA LYS A 119 -0.31 -15.23 5.91
C LYS A 119 -0.22 -16.69 6.35
N PHE A 120 -0.25 -17.62 5.40
CA PHE A 120 -0.14 -19.06 5.64
C PHE A 120 1.11 -19.43 6.44
N TYR A 121 2.26 -18.87 6.05
CA TYR A 121 3.53 -19.09 6.74
C TYR A 121 3.47 -18.62 8.20
N PHE A 122 3.00 -17.39 8.47
CA PHE A 122 2.95 -16.85 9.83
C PHE A 122 1.81 -17.41 10.69
N GLU A 123 0.84 -18.10 10.10
CA GLU A 123 -0.12 -18.93 10.84
C GLU A 123 0.54 -20.22 11.36
N LYS A 124 1.43 -20.84 10.57
CA LYS A 124 2.19 -22.03 10.98
C LYS A 124 3.37 -21.68 11.90
N TYR A 125 4.04 -20.56 11.64
CA TYR A 125 5.22 -20.08 12.38
C TYR A 125 4.99 -18.65 12.89
N PRO A 126 4.26 -18.48 14.02
CA PRO A 126 3.91 -17.17 14.54
C PRO A 126 5.14 -16.32 14.86
N ASN A 127 5.02 -15.03 14.55
CA ASN A 127 6.01 -14.01 14.87
C ASN A 127 5.43 -13.01 15.87
N LYS A 128 6.31 -12.28 16.57
CA LYS A 128 5.93 -11.29 17.59
C LYS A 128 4.98 -10.22 17.06
N GLU A 129 5.12 -9.83 15.80
CA GLU A 129 4.27 -8.82 15.18
C GLU A 129 3.67 -9.30 13.86
N ASN A 130 2.34 -9.31 13.80
CA ASN A 130 1.61 -9.64 12.58
C ASN A 130 1.45 -8.41 11.68
N LEU A 131 2.29 -8.29 10.65
CA LEU A 131 2.27 -7.19 9.67
C LEU A 131 1.24 -7.38 8.53
N TYR A 132 0.64 -8.56 8.39
CA TYR A 132 -0.34 -8.85 7.33
C TYR A 132 -1.49 -7.84 7.25
N PRO A 133 -2.10 -7.36 8.36
CA PRO A 133 -3.17 -6.36 8.30
C PRO A 133 -2.77 -5.05 7.62
N LEU A 134 -1.51 -4.62 7.73
CA LEU A 134 -0.99 -3.46 7.01
C LEU A 134 -0.69 -3.80 5.56
N ALA A 135 -0.05 -4.95 5.29
CA ALA A 135 0.28 -5.39 3.94
C ALA A 135 -0.97 -5.56 3.06
N TYR A 136 -2.08 -6.01 3.66
CA TYR A 136 -3.37 -6.08 2.98
C TYR A 136 -3.88 -4.71 2.52
N ARG A 137 -3.57 -3.62 3.24
CA ARG A 137 -3.92 -2.24 2.82
C ARG A 137 -3.11 -1.80 1.61
N VAL A 138 -1.81 -2.13 1.61
CA VAL A 138 -0.93 -1.88 0.46
C VAL A 138 -1.47 -2.57 -0.79
N ARG A 139 -1.98 -3.79 -0.68
CA ARG A 139 -2.60 -4.52 -1.80
C ARG A 139 -3.74 -3.75 -2.47
N LYS A 140 -4.61 -3.12 -1.66
CA LYS A 140 -5.75 -2.35 -2.19
C LYS A 140 -5.27 -1.17 -3.02
N LEU A 141 -4.28 -0.42 -2.51
CA LEU A 141 -3.70 0.72 -3.21
C LEU A 141 -2.86 0.32 -4.44
N ARG A 142 -2.05 -0.72 -4.34
CA ARG A 142 -1.27 -1.26 -5.48
C ARG A 142 -2.19 -1.65 -6.62
N ASN A 143 -3.28 -2.37 -6.35
CA ASN A 143 -4.23 -2.75 -7.38
C ASN A 143 -4.89 -1.52 -8.00
N ALA A 144 -5.34 -0.56 -7.19
CA ALA A 144 -5.94 0.66 -7.72
C ALA A 144 -4.98 1.45 -8.61
N THR A 145 -3.72 1.61 -8.21
CA THR A 145 -2.70 2.34 -8.97
C THR A 145 -2.27 1.62 -10.24
N ALA A 146 -2.04 0.30 -10.18
CA ALA A 146 -1.65 -0.52 -11.33
C ALA A 146 -2.73 -0.56 -12.42
N HIS A 147 -4.01 -0.44 -12.05
CA HIS A 147 -5.13 -0.30 -12.97
C HIS A 147 -5.49 1.15 -13.30
N ASN A 148 -4.64 2.12 -12.94
CA ASN A 148 -4.84 3.56 -13.23
C ASN A 148 -6.12 4.16 -12.61
N ASN A 149 -6.69 3.54 -11.57
CA ASN A 149 -7.89 4.03 -10.88
C ASN A 149 -7.58 5.30 -10.07
N CYS A 150 -8.43 6.32 -10.20
CA CYS A 150 -8.27 7.59 -9.50
C CYS A 150 -8.48 7.45 -7.98
N ILE A 151 -7.43 7.63 -7.19
CA ILE A 151 -7.45 7.51 -5.73
C ILE A 151 -8.16 8.69 -5.10
N LEU A 152 -7.80 9.91 -5.49
CA LEU A 152 -8.36 11.14 -4.93
C LEU A 152 -9.85 11.32 -5.24
N ASN A 153 -10.39 10.62 -6.25
CA ASN A 153 -11.82 10.62 -6.54
C ASN A 153 -12.66 9.95 -5.44
N THR A 154 -12.01 9.26 -4.51
CA THR A 154 -12.65 8.50 -3.43
C THR A 154 -12.64 9.24 -2.08
N LEU A 155 -12.20 10.50 -2.06
CA LEU A 155 -12.08 11.27 -0.82
C LEU A 155 -13.45 11.54 -0.18
N LYS A 156 -14.42 12.03 -0.96
CA LYS A 156 -15.76 12.33 -0.46
C LYS A 156 -16.67 11.11 -0.43
N ILE A 157 -16.61 10.31 -1.49
CA ILE A 157 -17.35 9.05 -1.60
C ILE A 157 -16.32 7.92 -1.52
N PRO A 158 -16.24 7.17 -0.40
CA PRO A 158 -15.22 6.15 -0.21
C PRO A 158 -15.36 5.02 -1.23
N TYR A 159 -14.25 4.38 -1.59
CA TYR A 159 -14.29 3.17 -2.44
C TYR A 159 -14.81 1.94 -1.70
N ASP A 160 -14.86 1.99 -0.37
CA ASP A 160 -15.35 0.94 0.51
C ASP A 160 -16.22 1.60 1.60
N SER A 161 -17.54 1.42 1.50
CA SER A 161 -18.49 1.96 2.47
C SER A 161 -18.46 1.22 3.81
N ASN A 162 -17.96 -0.02 3.83
CA ASN A 162 -17.89 -0.88 5.02
C ASN A 162 -16.46 -0.90 5.58
N PHE A 163 -15.69 0.15 5.32
CA PHE A 163 -14.30 0.24 5.71
C PHE A 163 -14.14 0.21 7.24
N THR A 164 -13.30 -0.71 7.70
CA THR A 164 -12.84 -0.76 9.08
C THR A 164 -11.40 -0.27 9.16
N SER A 165 -11.09 0.63 10.10
CA SER A 165 -9.72 1.10 10.34
C SER A 165 -8.80 -0.01 10.82
N ASN A 166 -7.53 0.05 10.40
CA ASN A 166 -6.48 -0.83 10.89
C ASN A 166 -6.01 -0.41 12.29
N LYS A 167 -6.20 -1.30 13.28
CA LYS A 167 -5.84 -1.05 14.69
C LYS A 167 -4.36 -0.76 14.91
N MET A 168 -3.46 -1.38 14.13
CA MET A 168 -2.01 -1.16 14.24
C MET A 168 -1.64 0.27 13.83
N LEU A 169 -2.26 0.79 12.76
CA LEU A 169 -2.10 2.20 12.39
C LEU A 169 -2.68 3.13 13.45
N GLN A 170 -3.90 2.87 13.93
CA GLN A 170 -4.53 3.71 14.95
C GLN A 170 -3.67 3.80 16.23
N SER A 171 -3.21 2.66 16.74
CA SER A 171 -2.32 2.58 17.90
C SER A 171 -1.00 3.33 17.69
N HIS A 172 -0.48 3.35 16.45
CA HIS A 172 0.71 4.14 16.13
C HIS A 172 0.40 5.65 16.11
N LEU A 173 -0.67 6.06 15.44
CA LEU A 173 -1.05 7.47 15.31
C LEU A 173 -1.39 8.13 16.65
N VAL A 174 -1.95 7.40 17.61
CA VAL A 174 -2.24 7.90 18.96
C VAL A 174 -0.95 8.30 19.71
N LYS A 175 0.16 7.62 19.46
CA LYS A 175 1.46 7.91 20.11
C LYS A 175 2.13 9.18 19.59
N ILE A 176 1.69 9.69 18.43
CA ILE A 176 2.25 10.90 17.84
C ILE A 176 1.53 12.13 18.41
N LYS A 177 2.17 12.80 19.38
CA LYS A 177 1.61 13.97 20.09
C LYS A 177 1.22 15.13 19.17
N ASN A 178 1.93 15.32 18.06
CA ASN A 178 1.71 16.43 17.12
C ASN A 178 0.55 16.20 16.13
N ILE A 179 -0.13 15.05 16.17
CA ILE A 179 -1.34 14.81 15.39
C ILE A 179 -2.56 14.99 16.28
N SER A 180 -3.48 15.88 15.87
CA SER A 180 -4.73 16.11 16.61
C SER A 180 -5.70 14.93 16.50
N LYS A 181 -6.60 14.77 17.48
CA LYS A 181 -7.67 13.76 17.44
C LYS A 181 -8.55 13.95 16.19
N THR A 182 -8.80 15.19 15.79
CA THR A 182 -9.58 15.53 14.59
C THR A 182 -8.88 15.08 13.30
N ALA A 183 -7.56 15.29 13.18
CA ALA A 183 -6.79 14.81 12.04
C ALA A 183 -6.80 13.27 11.96
N ARG A 184 -6.59 12.58 13.09
CA ARG A 184 -6.70 11.11 13.15
C ARG A 184 -8.08 10.61 12.69
N SER A 185 -9.16 11.21 13.21
CA SER A 185 -10.52 10.79 12.87
C SER A 185 -10.85 10.94 11.38
N LYS A 186 -10.31 11.96 10.70
CA LYS A 186 -10.48 12.13 9.25
C LYS A 186 -9.85 10.98 8.47
N ILE A 187 -8.66 10.55 8.88
CA ILE A 187 -7.95 9.46 8.20
C ILE A 187 -8.57 8.12 8.54
N ASP A 188 -8.95 7.87 9.78
CA ASP A 188 -9.65 6.63 10.18
C ASP A 188 -11.00 6.42 9.49
N LYS A 189 -11.63 7.49 8.99
CA LYS A 189 -12.89 7.43 8.24
C LYS A 189 -12.69 7.46 6.72
N ASN A 190 -11.47 7.72 6.24
CA ASN A 190 -11.19 7.81 4.81
C ASN A 190 -10.32 6.62 4.36
N PRO A 191 -10.87 5.64 3.64
CA PRO A 191 -10.14 4.44 3.27
C PRO A 191 -8.86 4.70 2.48
N ALA A 192 -8.89 5.66 1.54
CA ALA A 192 -7.74 5.96 0.70
C ALA A 192 -6.59 6.61 1.49
N LEU A 193 -6.92 7.58 2.35
CA LEU A 193 -5.92 8.23 3.19
C LEU A 193 -5.39 7.28 4.29
N HIS A 194 -6.25 6.42 4.82
CA HIS A 194 -5.87 5.42 5.81
C HIS A 194 -4.93 4.37 5.23
N ASP A 195 -5.30 3.76 4.08
CA ASP A 195 -4.49 2.73 3.45
C ASP A 195 -3.14 3.32 2.98
N PHE A 196 -3.10 4.60 2.58
CA PHE A 196 -1.85 5.29 2.28
C PHE A 196 -0.96 5.45 3.51
N SER A 197 -1.55 5.90 4.62
CA SER A 197 -0.85 6.05 5.90
C SER A 197 -0.34 4.71 6.42
N ALA A 198 -1.13 3.64 6.25
CA ALA A 198 -0.73 2.27 6.57
C ALA A 198 0.44 1.79 5.71
N SER A 199 0.48 2.20 4.43
CA SER A 199 1.59 1.88 3.51
C SER A 199 2.89 2.53 3.97
N ILE A 200 2.86 3.83 4.33
CA ILE A 200 4.03 4.52 4.89
C ILE A 200 4.49 3.86 6.19
N LEU A 201 3.57 3.55 7.10
CA LEU A 201 3.89 2.91 8.37
C LEU A 201 4.57 1.55 8.15
N LEU A 202 4.02 0.72 7.25
CA LEU A 202 4.60 -0.58 6.94
C LEU A 202 5.99 -0.46 6.33
N PHE A 203 6.18 0.45 5.38
CA PHE A 203 7.50 0.74 4.81
C PHE A 203 8.50 1.14 5.89
N MET A 204 8.13 2.06 6.78
CA MET A 204 9.03 2.54 7.82
C MET A 204 9.41 1.45 8.83
N ARG A 205 8.49 0.51 9.10
CA ARG A 205 8.70 -0.64 9.98
C ARG A 205 9.59 -1.72 9.37
N LEU A 206 9.47 -1.97 8.07
CA LEU A 206 10.26 -2.99 7.39
C LEU A 206 11.65 -2.49 6.96
N CYS A 207 11.75 -1.24 6.53
CA CYS A 207 12.95 -0.73 5.88
C CYS A 207 14.06 -0.40 6.88
N ASN A 208 15.11 -1.21 6.95
CA ASN A 208 16.29 -0.88 7.77
C ASN A 208 17.31 0.00 7.05
N SER A 209 17.23 0.10 5.71
CA SER A 209 18.16 0.91 4.91
C SER A 209 17.93 2.41 5.11
N HIS A 210 18.96 3.12 5.57
CA HIS A 210 18.92 4.58 5.67
C HIS A 210 18.80 5.25 4.31
N GLY A 211 19.47 4.71 3.29
CA GLY A 211 19.41 5.23 1.91
C GLY A 211 18.01 5.17 1.33
N MET A 212 17.35 4.01 1.41
CA MET A 212 15.96 3.86 0.95
C MET A 212 15.00 4.78 1.70
N LYS A 213 15.13 4.89 3.03
CA LYS A 213 14.33 5.83 3.84
C LYS A 213 14.55 7.28 3.40
N LYS A 214 15.80 7.69 3.14
CA LYS A 214 16.15 9.05 2.69
C LYS A 214 15.55 9.35 1.32
N THR A 215 15.68 8.42 0.37
CA THR A 215 15.10 8.57 -0.97
C THR A 215 13.58 8.69 -0.90
N LYS A 216 12.90 7.77 -0.20
CA LYS A 216 11.44 7.79 -0.08
C LYS A 216 10.90 9.04 0.63
N ARG A 217 11.64 9.55 1.63
CA ARG A 217 11.36 10.84 2.27
C ARG A 217 11.41 12.00 1.28
N LYS A 218 12.45 12.05 0.45
CA LYS A 218 12.59 13.10 -0.58
C LYS A 218 11.43 13.04 -1.56
N GLU A 219 11.09 11.86 -2.06
CA GLU A 219 9.96 11.66 -2.98
C GLU A 219 8.62 12.10 -2.36
N LEU A 220 8.38 11.78 -1.08
CA LEU A 220 7.18 12.22 -0.36
C LEU A 220 7.12 13.74 -0.20
N LEU A 221 8.26 14.38 0.07
CA LEU A 221 8.34 15.85 0.15
C LEU A 221 8.05 16.49 -1.21
N CYS A 222 8.64 15.98 -2.30
CA CYS A 222 8.35 16.44 -3.65
C CYS A 222 6.87 16.25 -4.04
N LEU A 223 6.24 15.15 -3.61
CA LEU A 223 4.80 14.95 -3.76
C LEU A 223 4.02 16.06 -3.06
N PHE A 224 4.35 16.38 -1.81
CA PHE A 224 3.65 17.43 -1.08
C PHE A 224 3.91 18.84 -1.61
N GLU A 225 5.12 19.13 -2.09
CA GLU A 225 5.40 20.37 -2.83
C GLU A 225 4.49 20.51 -4.05
N ARG A 226 4.24 19.40 -4.77
CA ARG A 226 3.33 19.42 -5.91
C ARG A 226 1.89 19.71 -5.50
N PHE A 227 1.42 19.20 -4.36
CA PHE A 227 0.10 19.51 -3.80
C PHE A 227 -0.05 20.98 -3.37
N GLU A 228 1.04 21.65 -3.00
CA GLU A 228 1.02 23.05 -2.57
C GLU A 228 1.04 24.05 -3.74
N ARG A 229 1.64 23.68 -4.89
CA ARG A 229 1.88 24.58 -6.03
C ARG A 229 0.65 25.39 -6.46
N ASN A 230 -0.50 24.73 -6.59
CA ASN A 230 -1.76 25.34 -7.03
C ASN A 230 -2.85 25.27 -5.94
N LYS A 231 -2.47 25.29 -4.66
CA LYS A 231 -3.41 25.13 -3.54
C LYS A 231 -4.58 26.11 -3.55
N ASN A 232 -4.38 27.31 -4.12
CA ASN A 232 -5.40 28.36 -4.23
C ASN A 232 -6.61 27.91 -5.05
N PHE A 233 -6.46 26.95 -5.97
CA PHE A 233 -7.57 26.40 -6.77
C PHE A 233 -8.62 25.70 -5.89
N PHE A 234 -8.19 25.17 -4.74
CA PHE A 234 -9.05 24.39 -3.85
C PHE A 234 -9.51 25.18 -2.62
N ILE A 235 -9.10 26.44 -2.45
CA ILE A 235 -9.30 27.20 -1.21
C ILE A 235 -10.79 27.37 -0.84
N LYS A 236 -11.67 27.43 -1.85
CA LYS A 236 -13.13 27.52 -1.66
C LYS A 236 -13.79 26.17 -1.34
N ASN A 237 -13.05 25.06 -1.45
CA ASN A 237 -13.52 23.72 -1.10
C ASN A 237 -12.90 23.29 0.25
N ASN A 238 -13.54 23.73 1.34
CA ASN A 238 -13.11 23.45 2.71
C ASN A 238 -12.91 21.96 2.99
N PHE A 239 -13.76 21.11 2.38
CA PHE A 239 -13.62 19.65 2.51
C PHE A 239 -12.25 19.19 1.98
N LEU A 240 -11.94 19.49 0.72
CA LEU A 240 -10.67 19.08 0.08
C LEU A 240 -9.44 19.63 0.80
N VAL A 241 -9.45 20.93 1.13
CA VAL A 241 -8.36 21.57 1.88
C VAL A 241 -8.11 20.82 3.19
N SER A 242 -9.18 20.53 3.93
CA SER A 242 -9.08 19.86 5.22
C SER A 242 -8.56 18.42 5.12
N GLN A 243 -8.83 17.72 4.01
CA GLN A 243 -8.32 16.38 3.73
C GLN A 243 -6.84 16.43 3.37
N PHE A 244 -6.42 17.35 2.49
CA PHE A 244 -5.02 17.50 2.09
C PHE A 244 -4.11 17.90 3.25
N VAL A 245 -4.58 18.78 4.14
CA VAL A 245 -3.84 19.14 5.36
C VAL A 245 -3.66 17.92 6.27
N ALA A 246 -4.74 17.17 6.54
CA ALA A 246 -4.66 15.97 7.38
C ALA A 246 -3.75 14.91 6.77
N PHE A 247 -3.86 14.69 5.47
CA PHE A 247 -3.05 13.77 4.68
C PHE A 247 -1.56 14.09 4.78
N LYS A 248 -1.18 15.33 4.48
CA LYS A 248 0.20 15.81 4.55
C LYS A 248 0.76 15.70 5.97
N GLN A 249 0.00 16.14 6.97
CA GLN A 249 0.43 16.12 8.37
C GLN A 249 0.72 14.68 8.84
N ILE A 250 -0.21 13.76 8.62
CA ILE A 250 -0.08 12.37 9.09
C ILE A 250 1.05 11.65 8.34
N ALA A 251 1.09 11.75 7.02
CA ALA A 251 2.15 11.14 6.23
C ALA A 251 3.54 11.65 6.63
N PHE A 252 3.68 12.95 6.87
CA PHE A 252 4.91 13.55 7.37
C PHE A 252 5.30 12.95 8.73
N PHE A 253 4.40 12.94 9.71
CA PHE A 253 4.77 12.43 11.02
C PHE A 253 5.07 10.93 11.05
N ILE A 254 4.38 10.10 10.25
CA ILE A 254 4.74 8.66 10.18
C ILE A 254 6.14 8.49 9.56
N MET A 255 6.47 9.27 8.52
CA MET A 255 7.73 9.10 7.78
C MET A 255 8.96 9.66 8.53
N PHE A 256 8.78 10.73 9.32
CA PHE A 256 9.88 11.48 9.93
C PHE A 256 10.00 11.32 11.45
N ASN A 257 8.96 10.81 12.14
CA ASN A 257 9.09 10.51 13.56
C ASN A 257 9.92 9.22 13.76
N LYS A 258 10.64 9.12 14.88
CA LYS A 258 11.31 7.88 15.27
C LYS A 258 10.23 6.87 15.64
N LEU A 259 10.21 5.74 14.92
CA LEU A 259 9.34 4.59 15.22
C LEU A 259 9.75 3.93 16.53
#